data_AF-A0A7J2JGD2-F1
#
_entry.id   AF-A0A7J2JGD2-F1
#
_cell.length_a   1.000
_cell.length_b   1.000
_cell.length_c   1.000
_cell.angle_alpha   90.00
_cell.angle_beta   90.00
_cell.angle_gamma   90.00
#
_symmetry.space_group_name_H-M   'P 1'
#
loop_
_entity.id
_entity.type
_entity.pdbx_description
1 polymer ?
#
loop_
_entity_poly.entity_id
_entity_poly.type
_entity_poly.pdbx_seq_one_letter_code
_entity_poly.pdbx_strand_id
1 'polypeptide(L)'
;DNPVIYFEPCDDGEARIDLLVKGAGSENNCIAFSLTPKEGVEGLISAVVGHVAKYGGASCPPLIVGVGIGGTLDYAVHLSKRVLFAPINEGGEASELEEKLQREIDRLGIGVMGLGEGPTVMKVKIAYAGCHTASLPVAINIQCWALRRRSLVFNEKGEFTLW
;
A
#
# COMPACT_ATOMS: atom_id res chain seq x y z
N ASP A 1 2.53 0.83 -26.45
CA ASP A 1 2.12 0.70 -25.05
C ASP A 1 3.03 -0.28 -24.33
N ASN A 2 3.83 0.21 -23.38
CA ASN A 2 4.72 -0.61 -22.55
C ASN A 2 4.20 -0.60 -21.11
N PRO A 3 4.37 -1.68 -20.33
CA PRO A 3 4.07 -1.67 -18.91
C PRO A 3 4.95 -0.64 -18.19
N VAL A 4 4.45 -0.11 -17.07
CA VAL A 4 5.27 0.71 -16.16
C VAL A 4 6.26 -0.22 -15.45
N ILE A 5 7.54 0.09 -15.57
CA ILE A 5 8.63 -0.68 -14.98
C ILE A 5 9.33 0.19 -13.94
N TYR A 6 9.41 -0.32 -12.71
CA TYR A 6 10.29 0.20 -11.68
C TYR A 6 11.50 -0.70 -11.59
N PHE A 7 12.70 -0.11 -11.60
CA PHE A 7 13.96 -0.84 -11.52
C PHE A 7 14.72 -0.39 -10.27
N GLU A 8 14.99 -1.34 -9.39
CA GLU A 8 15.74 -1.12 -8.15
C GLU A 8 17.01 -1.98 -8.20
N PRO A 9 18.20 -1.36 -8.34
CA PRO A 9 19.46 -2.08 -8.23
C PRO A 9 19.59 -2.73 -6.85
N CYS A 10 20.06 -3.98 -6.82
CA CYS A 10 20.31 -4.76 -5.61
C CYS A 10 21.66 -5.48 -5.75
N ASP A 11 22.36 -5.64 -4.62
CA ASP A 11 23.68 -6.27 -4.52
C ASP A 11 23.64 -7.57 -3.69
N ASP A 12 22.46 -8.18 -3.56
CA ASP A 12 22.19 -9.34 -2.70
C ASP A 12 22.34 -10.70 -3.41
N GLY A 13 22.81 -10.70 -4.67
CA GLY A 13 22.98 -11.92 -5.48
C GLY A 13 21.64 -12.52 -5.95
N GLU A 14 20.53 -11.83 -5.72
CA GLU A 14 19.20 -12.22 -6.17
C GLU A 14 18.65 -11.19 -7.16
N ALA A 15 17.76 -11.64 -8.04
CA ALA A 15 16.97 -10.73 -8.87
C ALA A 15 15.49 -11.01 -8.62
N ARG A 16 14.74 -9.97 -8.22
CA ARG A 16 13.30 -10.06 -8.01
C ARG A 16 12.53 -9.37 -9.13
N ILE A 17 11.53 -10.07 -9.66
CA ILE A 17 10.55 -9.50 -10.59
C ILE A 17 9.17 -9.58 -9.94
N ASP A 18 8.60 -8.41 -9.68
CA ASP A 18 7.29 -8.25 -9.09
C ASP A 18 6.29 -7.74 -10.13
N LEU A 19 5.23 -8.51 -10.38
CA LEU A 19 4.14 -8.18 -11.30
C LEU A 19 2.88 -7.85 -10.52
N LEU A 20 2.35 -6.64 -10.68
CA LEU A 20 1.04 -6.23 -10.17
C LEU A 20 0.10 -5.86 -11.32
N VAL A 21 -1.01 -6.60 -11.44
CA VAL A 21 -2.08 -6.30 -12.41
C VAL A 21 -3.19 -5.52 -11.71
N LYS A 22 -3.07 -4.19 -11.75
CA LYS A 22 -3.98 -3.29 -11.04
C LYS A 22 -5.36 -3.21 -11.69
N GLY A 23 -6.41 -3.16 -10.89
CA GLY A 23 -7.78 -2.92 -11.36
C GLY A 23 -8.08 -1.43 -11.42
N ALA A 24 -8.74 -0.98 -12.48
CA ALA A 24 -9.03 0.45 -12.68
C ALA A 24 -9.83 1.07 -11.52
N GLY A 25 -10.86 0.37 -11.02
CA GLY A 25 -11.69 0.90 -9.93
C GLY A 25 -10.91 1.20 -8.64
N SER A 26 -9.94 0.36 -8.29
CA SER A 26 -9.10 0.59 -7.12
C SER A 26 -7.95 1.55 -7.39
N GLU A 27 -7.40 1.56 -8.62
CA GLU A 27 -6.38 2.54 -9.02
C GLU A 27 -6.90 3.97 -9.05
N ASN A 28 -8.12 4.19 -9.52
CA ASN A 28 -8.75 5.51 -9.59
C ASN A 28 -8.98 6.14 -8.21
N ASN A 29 -8.96 5.32 -7.15
CA ASN A 29 -9.13 5.75 -5.77
C ASN A 29 -7.80 5.82 -5.00
N CYS A 30 -6.66 5.74 -5.69
CA CYS A 30 -5.35 6.04 -5.08
C CYS A 30 -5.14 7.56 -5.00
N ILE A 31 -4.40 8.03 -3.99
CA ILE A 31 -4.07 9.46 -3.85
C ILE A 31 -2.63 9.62 -3.35
N ALA A 32 -1.99 10.71 -3.75
CA ALA A 32 -0.72 11.16 -3.20
C ALA A 32 -0.80 12.64 -2.85
N PHE A 33 -0.29 13.01 -1.68
CA PHE A 33 -0.24 14.38 -1.18
C PHE A 33 0.95 14.52 -0.22
N SER A 34 1.17 15.73 0.30
CA SER A 34 2.16 15.95 1.36
C SER A 34 1.46 16.46 2.61
N LEU A 35 1.75 15.83 3.73
CA LEU A 35 1.45 16.38 5.04
C LEU A 35 2.53 17.37 5.44
N THR A 36 2.20 18.25 6.37
CA THR A 36 3.18 18.99 7.14
C THR A 36 3.84 18.07 8.17
N PRO A 37 5.12 18.25 8.49
CA PRO A 37 5.79 17.46 9.53
C PRO A 37 5.09 17.53 10.90
N LYS A 38 4.37 18.64 11.19
CA LYS A 38 3.63 18.84 12.44
C LYS A 38 2.42 17.93 12.56
N GLU A 39 1.79 17.55 11.45
CA GLU A 39 0.64 16.64 11.44
C GLU A 39 1.05 15.22 11.86
N GLY A 40 2.27 14.80 11.50
CA GLY A 40 2.88 13.56 11.98
C GLY A 40 1.98 12.32 11.80
N VAL A 41 2.06 11.41 12.78
CA VAL A 41 1.35 10.13 12.76
C VAL A 41 -0.17 10.30 12.86
N GLU A 42 -0.65 11.24 13.66
CA GLU A 42 -2.11 11.43 13.83
C GLU A 42 -2.77 12.04 12.58
N GLY A 43 -2.07 12.93 11.88
CA GLY A 43 -2.51 13.43 10.58
C GLY A 43 -2.50 12.34 9.51
N LEU A 44 -1.48 11.47 9.51
CA LEU A 44 -1.44 10.30 8.64
C LEU A 44 -2.64 9.37 8.88
N ILE A 45 -2.93 9.04 10.15
CA ILE A 45 -4.07 8.20 10.51
C ILE A 45 -5.37 8.81 10.01
N SER A 46 -5.58 10.09 10.32
CA SER A 46 -6.77 10.83 9.90
C SER A 46 -6.92 10.85 8.39
N ALA A 47 -5.82 11.03 7.65
CA ALA A 47 -5.83 11.06 6.20
C ALA A 47 -6.16 9.68 5.60
N VAL A 48 -5.56 8.60 6.12
CA VAL A 48 -5.83 7.24 5.64
C VAL A 48 -7.27 6.84 5.92
N VAL A 49 -7.73 7.00 7.17
CA VAL A 49 -9.10 6.65 7.58
C VAL A 49 -10.12 7.50 6.83
N GLY A 50 -9.89 8.81 6.72
CA GLY A 50 -10.78 9.71 5.98
C GLY A 50 -10.87 9.39 4.50
N HIS A 51 -9.75 9.00 3.87
CA HIS A 51 -9.74 8.59 2.47
C HIS A 51 -10.53 7.28 2.24
N VAL A 52 -10.36 6.30 3.14
CA VAL A 52 -11.14 5.05 3.08
C VAL A 52 -12.62 5.30 3.39
N ALA A 53 -12.96 6.20 4.31
CA ALA A 53 -14.34 6.59 4.56
C ALA A 53 -15.02 7.14 3.30
N LYS A 54 -14.28 7.89 2.47
CA LYS A 54 -14.80 8.49 1.25
C LYS A 54 -14.90 7.52 0.06
N TYR A 55 -13.90 6.65 -0.14
CA TYR A 55 -13.78 5.85 -1.36
C TYR A 55 -13.75 4.34 -1.14
N GLY A 56 -13.77 3.88 0.11
CA GLY A 56 -13.59 2.48 0.46
C GLY A 56 -14.67 1.57 -0.11
N GLY A 57 -15.95 1.97 0.02
CA GLY A 57 -17.08 1.22 -0.52
C GLY A 57 -17.07 1.11 -2.05
N ALA A 58 -16.47 2.08 -2.75
CA ALA A 58 -16.40 2.10 -4.21
C ALA A 58 -15.27 1.21 -4.79
N SER A 59 -14.50 0.53 -3.93
CA SER A 59 -13.27 -0.20 -4.33
C SER A 59 -13.34 -1.71 -4.08
N CYS A 60 -14.55 -2.29 -4.03
CA CYS A 60 -14.79 -3.70 -3.76
C CYS A 60 -14.06 -4.22 -2.50
N PRO A 61 -14.40 -3.70 -1.30
CA PRO A 61 -13.84 -4.19 -0.04
C PRO A 61 -14.18 -5.68 0.19
N PRO A 62 -13.38 -6.44 0.98
CA PRO A 62 -12.34 -5.95 1.89
C PRO A 62 -11.07 -5.52 1.16
N LEU A 63 -10.57 -4.34 1.52
CA LEU A 63 -9.44 -3.69 0.85
C LEU A 63 -8.10 -4.22 1.35
N ILE A 64 -7.07 -4.05 0.54
CA ILE A 64 -5.68 -4.00 1.02
C ILE A 64 -5.23 -2.55 0.81
N VAL A 65 -4.79 -1.88 1.88
CA VAL A 65 -4.39 -0.48 1.81
C VAL A 65 -2.87 -0.41 1.94
N GLY A 66 -2.20 -0.05 0.85
CA GLY A 66 -0.77 0.24 0.85
C GLY A 66 -0.55 1.71 1.16
N VAL A 67 0.33 2.02 2.10
CA VAL A 67 0.68 3.40 2.47
C VAL A 67 2.17 3.60 2.28
N GLY A 68 2.53 4.56 1.45
CA GLY A 68 3.92 4.97 1.24
C GLY A 68 4.18 6.31 1.91
N ILE A 69 5.28 6.43 2.65
CA ILE A 69 5.60 7.64 3.43
C ILE A 69 7.04 8.08 3.14
N GLY A 70 7.26 9.36 2.89
CA GLY A 70 8.60 9.92 2.68
C GLY A 70 9.15 9.75 1.27
N GLY A 71 10.45 9.99 1.10
CA GLY A 71 11.09 10.19 -0.20
C GLY A 71 10.59 11.46 -0.89
N THR A 72 10.44 11.37 -2.21
CA THR A 72 9.67 12.32 -3.03
C THR A 72 8.23 11.84 -3.18
N LEU A 73 7.33 12.70 -3.68
CA LEU A 73 5.91 12.34 -3.80
C LEU A 73 5.68 11.13 -4.73
N ASP A 74 6.39 11.07 -5.85
CA ASP A 74 6.39 9.93 -6.77
C ASP A 74 6.97 8.66 -6.12
N TYR A 75 8.03 8.80 -5.31
CA TYR A 75 8.58 7.66 -4.59
C TYR A 75 7.63 7.15 -3.51
N ALA A 76 6.90 8.02 -2.80
CA ALA A 76 5.84 7.60 -1.88
C ALA A 76 4.76 6.76 -2.60
N VAL A 77 4.36 7.15 -3.81
CA VAL A 77 3.44 6.35 -4.64
C VAL A 77 4.05 4.98 -4.95
N HIS A 78 5.31 4.93 -5.35
CA HIS A 78 6.01 3.67 -5.58
C HIS A 78 6.05 2.79 -4.33
N LEU A 79 6.45 3.33 -3.17
CA LEU A 79 6.45 2.63 -1.87
C LEU A 79 5.07 2.05 -1.54
N SER A 80 4.00 2.83 -1.72
CA SER A 80 2.63 2.41 -1.44
C SER A 80 2.17 1.24 -2.31
N LYS A 81 2.71 1.11 -3.53
CA LYS A 81 2.47 -0.04 -4.42
C LYS A 81 3.40 -1.21 -4.09
N ARG A 82 4.68 -0.95 -3.83
CA ARG A 82 5.69 -1.97 -3.50
C ARG A 82 5.30 -2.77 -2.26
N VAL A 83 4.74 -2.12 -1.25
CA VAL A 83 4.31 -2.82 -0.03
C VAL A 83 3.15 -3.79 -0.28
N LEU A 84 2.42 -3.66 -1.39
CA LEU A 84 1.41 -4.63 -1.82
C LEU A 84 1.99 -5.93 -2.33
N PHE A 85 3.31 -6.13 -2.34
CA PHE A 85 3.90 -7.44 -2.55
C PHE A 85 4.14 -8.18 -1.23
N ALA A 86 4.29 -7.49 -0.08
CA ALA A 86 4.56 -8.14 1.20
C ALA A 86 3.54 -9.27 1.56
N PRO A 87 3.96 -10.33 2.27
CA PRO A 87 3.04 -11.35 2.77
C PRO A 87 1.91 -10.73 3.61
N ILE A 88 0.66 -11.09 3.33
CA ILE A 88 -0.51 -10.45 3.96
C ILE A 88 -0.53 -10.73 5.48
N ASN A 89 -0.13 -11.94 5.87
CA ASN A 89 -0.23 -12.44 7.23
C ASN A 89 0.95 -12.05 8.13
N GLU A 90 1.99 -11.43 7.57
CA GLU A 90 3.17 -11.01 8.33
C GLU A 90 3.09 -9.52 8.66
N GLY A 91 3.66 -9.11 9.79
CA GLY A 91 3.79 -7.70 10.16
C GLY A 91 5.02 -7.07 9.50
N GLY A 92 4.94 -5.81 9.10
CA GLY A 92 6.11 -5.01 8.74
C GLY A 92 6.74 -4.30 9.94
N GLU A 93 7.72 -3.44 9.68
CA GLU A 93 8.34 -2.59 10.72
C GLU A 93 7.34 -1.63 11.39
N ALA A 94 6.25 -1.28 10.70
CA ALA A 94 5.20 -0.39 11.17
C ALA A 94 3.94 -1.15 11.63
N SER A 95 4.08 -2.42 12.06
CA SER A 95 2.97 -3.32 12.39
C SER A 95 1.95 -2.73 13.38
N GLU A 96 2.41 -2.03 14.43
CA GLU A 96 1.51 -1.41 15.41
C GLU A 96 0.61 -0.34 14.77
N LEU A 97 1.15 0.46 13.86
CA LEU A 97 0.42 1.48 13.12
C LEU A 97 -0.48 0.86 12.04
N GLU A 98 -0.01 -0.17 11.35
CA GLU A 98 -0.81 -0.97 10.41
C GLU A 98 -2.06 -1.54 11.10
N GLU A 99 -1.92 -2.11 12.29
CA GLU A 99 -3.03 -2.65 13.07
C GLU A 99 -3.95 -1.56 13.61
N LYS A 100 -3.40 -0.42 14.07
CA LYS A 100 -4.20 0.73 14.49
C LYS A 100 -5.08 1.21 13.34
N LEU A 101 -4.51 1.39 12.14
CA LEU A 101 -5.25 1.79 10.95
C LEU A 101 -6.34 0.78 10.56
N GLN A 102 -6.04 -0.54 10.60
CA GLN A 102 -7.05 -1.57 10.33
C GLN A 102 -8.26 -1.44 11.27
N ARG A 103 -8.01 -1.31 12.58
CA ARG A 103 -9.08 -1.13 13.58
C ARG A 103 -9.90 0.14 13.33
N GLU A 104 -9.26 1.27 13.04
CA GLU A 104 -9.99 2.51 12.78
C GLU A 104 -10.79 2.47 11.46
N ILE A 105 -10.25 1.82 10.42
CA ILE A 105 -10.96 1.64 9.14
C ILE A 105 -12.18 0.72 9.32
N ASP A 106 -12.05 -0.41 10.01
CA ASP A 106 -13.17 -1.32 10.19
C ASP A 106 -14.29 -0.71 11.03
N ARG A 107 -13.97 0.19 11.97
CA ARG A 107 -14.97 0.97 12.72
C ARG A 107 -15.85 1.88 11.86
N LEU A 108 -15.45 2.17 10.62
CA LEU A 108 -16.28 2.93 9.69
C LEU A 108 -17.55 2.17 9.27
N GLY A 109 -17.58 0.84 9.45
CA GLY A 109 -18.76 0.04 9.13
C GLY A 109 -19.11 0.00 7.64
N ILE A 110 -18.14 0.17 6.74
CA ILE A 110 -18.37 0.06 5.28
C ILE A 110 -18.66 -1.40 4.92
N GLY A 111 -17.89 -2.34 5.48
CA GLY A 111 -18.08 -3.78 5.31
C GLY A 111 -17.72 -4.31 3.93
N VAL A 112 -17.87 -5.62 3.76
CA VAL A 112 -17.58 -6.34 2.52
C VAL A 112 -18.47 -5.81 1.40
N MET A 113 -17.87 -5.49 0.26
CA MET A 113 -18.52 -4.89 -0.90
C MET A 113 -19.32 -3.59 -0.60
N GLY A 114 -19.12 -2.95 0.55
CA GLY A 114 -19.88 -1.78 0.98
C GLY A 114 -21.25 -2.11 1.58
N LEU A 115 -21.47 -3.35 2.02
CA LEU A 115 -22.76 -3.84 2.51
C LEU A 115 -23.03 -3.57 4.00
N GLY A 116 -22.07 -3.00 4.74
CA GLY A 116 -22.20 -2.73 6.17
C GLY A 116 -21.91 -3.91 7.09
N GLU A 117 -21.54 -5.07 6.54
CA GLU A 117 -21.21 -6.27 7.32
C GLU A 117 -19.79 -6.78 7.02
N GLY A 118 -19.12 -7.32 8.04
CA GLY A 118 -17.76 -7.86 7.92
C GLY A 118 -16.66 -6.78 7.83
N PRO A 119 -15.41 -7.18 7.55
CA PRO A 119 -14.28 -6.27 7.50
C PRO A 119 -14.35 -5.35 6.27
N THR A 120 -13.98 -4.08 6.48
CA THR A 120 -13.78 -3.10 5.41
C THR A 120 -12.40 -3.28 4.80
N VAL A 121 -11.40 -3.63 5.61
CA VAL A 121 -10.02 -3.81 5.18
C VAL A 121 -9.51 -5.19 5.63
N MET A 122 -8.89 -5.91 4.71
CA MET A 122 -8.19 -7.17 5.00
C MET A 122 -6.83 -6.89 5.63
N LYS A 123 -6.10 -5.89 5.11
CA LYS A 123 -4.79 -5.52 5.62
C LYS A 123 -4.42 -4.09 5.27
N VAL A 124 -3.72 -3.43 6.19
CA VAL A 124 -2.97 -2.20 5.92
C VAL A 124 -1.49 -2.55 5.91
N LYS A 125 -0.75 -2.03 4.94
CA LYS A 125 0.68 -2.25 4.76
C LYS A 125 1.39 -0.92 4.58
N ILE A 126 2.45 -0.68 5.34
CA ILE A 126 3.16 0.60 5.33
C ILE A 126 4.61 0.38 4.91
N ALA A 127 5.09 1.20 3.97
CA ALA A 127 6.51 1.36 3.66
C ALA A 127 6.88 2.83 3.79
N TYR A 128 8.07 3.11 4.33
CA TYR A 128 8.52 4.47 4.56
C TYR A 128 9.99 4.66 4.17
N ALA A 129 10.36 5.91 3.92
CA ALA A 129 11.72 6.34 3.63
C ALA A 129 11.99 7.72 4.25
N GLY A 130 13.27 8.10 4.34
CA GLY A 130 13.64 9.47 4.72
C GLY A 130 13.10 10.50 3.71
N CYS A 131 12.79 11.70 4.17
CA CYS A 131 12.39 12.83 3.34
C CYS A 131 12.98 14.14 3.88
N HIS A 132 12.89 15.22 3.09
CA HIS A 132 13.32 16.54 3.53
C HIS A 132 12.49 17.00 4.73
N THR A 133 13.10 17.59 5.75
CA THR A 133 12.47 17.99 7.02
C THR A 133 11.29 18.98 6.91
N ALA A 134 11.08 19.55 5.72
CA ALA A 134 10.00 20.49 5.42
C ALA A 134 8.77 19.85 4.78
N SER A 135 8.85 18.56 4.43
CA SER A 135 7.79 17.84 3.70
C SER A 135 7.60 16.45 4.30
N LEU A 136 6.37 15.96 4.30
CA LEU A 136 6.06 14.57 4.58
C LEU A 136 5.18 14.01 3.45
N PRO A 137 5.80 13.54 2.34
CA PRO A 137 5.05 12.91 1.26
C PRO A 137 4.34 11.65 1.74
N VAL A 138 3.08 11.49 1.32
CA VAL A 138 2.25 10.33 1.66
C VAL A 138 1.49 9.92 0.41
N ALA A 139 1.45 8.61 0.15
CA ALA A 139 0.57 8.02 -0.84
C ALA A 139 -0.28 6.91 -0.21
N ILE A 140 -1.57 6.92 -0.54
CA ILE A 140 -2.54 5.89 -0.14
C ILE A 140 -2.92 5.13 -1.41
N ASN A 141 -2.46 3.89 -1.51
CA ASN A 141 -2.84 2.96 -2.55
C ASN A 141 -4.01 2.09 -2.08
N ILE A 142 -5.14 2.19 -2.76
CA ILE A 142 -6.27 1.32 -2.54
C ILE A 142 -6.13 0.11 -3.44
N GLN A 143 -6.10 -1.09 -2.87
CA GLN A 143 -6.15 -2.34 -3.59
C GLN A 143 -7.45 -3.07 -3.26
N CYS A 144 -8.23 -3.40 -4.29
CA CYS A 144 -9.45 -4.18 -4.13
C CYS A 144 -9.12 -5.63 -3.74
N TRP A 145 -10.15 -6.36 -3.30
CA TRP A 145 -10.02 -7.78 -2.94
C TRP A 145 -9.37 -8.64 -4.04
N ALA A 146 -9.50 -8.26 -5.31
CA ALA A 146 -8.85 -8.88 -6.46
C ALA A 146 -7.36 -8.51 -6.55
N LEU A 147 -6.57 -8.92 -5.56
CA LEU A 147 -5.11 -8.77 -5.54
C LEU A 147 -4.45 -9.71 -6.56
N ARG A 148 -4.19 -9.20 -7.76
CA ARG A 148 -3.52 -9.94 -8.84
C ARG A 148 -2.05 -9.56 -8.85
N ARG A 149 -1.25 -10.29 -8.07
CA ARG A 149 0.19 -10.09 -7.98
C ARG A 149 0.94 -11.41 -8.14
N ARG A 150 2.18 -11.35 -8.61
CA ARG A 150 3.10 -12.49 -8.61
C ARG A 150 4.54 -12.01 -8.47
N SER A 151 5.33 -12.78 -7.77
CA SER A 151 6.75 -12.48 -7.58
C SER A 151 7.61 -13.67 -7.99
N LEU A 152 8.67 -13.36 -8.74
CA LEU A 152 9.70 -14.31 -9.16
C LEU A 152 11.02 -13.87 -8.55
N VAL A 153 11.72 -14.80 -7.89
CA VAL A 153 13.04 -14.53 -7.32
C VAL A 153 14.04 -15.48 -7.95
N PHE A 154 15.03 -14.94 -8.62
CA PHE A 154 16.14 -15.66 -9.26
C PHE A 154 17.37 -15.61 -8.35
N ASN A 155 18.10 -16.71 -8.26
CA ASN A 155 19.43 -16.74 -7.66
C ASN A 155 20.53 -16.54 -8.72
N GLU A 156 21.79 -16.45 -8.29
CA GLU A 156 22.97 -16.30 -9.17
C GLU A 156 23.11 -17.40 -10.24
N LYS A 157 22.49 -18.56 -10.04
CA LYS A 157 22.51 -19.70 -10.98
C LYS A 157 21.38 -19.63 -12.02
N GLY A 158 20.49 -18.64 -11.94
CA GLY A 158 19.31 -18.51 -12.80
C GLY A 158 18.16 -19.45 -12.41
N GLU A 159 18.25 -20.14 -11.27
CA GLU A 159 17.14 -20.90 -10.71
C GLU A 159 16.15 -19.92 -10.09
N PHE A 160 14.84 -20.19 -10.20
CA PHE A 160 13.83 -19.29 -9.68
C PHE A 160 12.85 -19.96 -8.72
N THR A 161 12.38 -19.17 -7.77
CA THR A 161 11.23 -19.51 -6.93
C THR A 161 10.06 -18.61 -7.26
N LEU A 162 8.86 -19.13 -7.04
CA LEU A 162 7.62 -18.40 -7.20
C LEU A 162 6.95 -18.24 -5.86
N TRP A 163 6.55 -17.02 -5.52
CA TRP A 163 5.80 -16.74 -4.30
C TRP A 163 4.62 -15.79 -4.52
#